data_AF-A0AAW1NH85-F1
#
_entry.id   AF-A0AAW1NH85-F1
#
_cell.length_a   1.000
_cell.length_b   1.000
_cell.length_c   1.000
_cell.angle_alpha   90.00
_cell.angle_beta   90.00
_cell.angle_gamma   90.00
#
_symmetry.space_group_name_H-M   'P 1'
#
loop_
_entity.id
_entity.type
_entity.pdbx_description
1 polymer ?
#
loop_
_entity_poly.entity_id
_entity_poly.type
_entity_poly.pdbx_seq_one_letter_code
_entity_poly.pdbx_strand_id
1 'polypeptide(L)'
;MEKYSASCRLILCCNSSSKVTEAVRSRCLNLRISAPKDEETVKVLEFIGKKEGLQLPSGFAARVAAKSNRSLRRAILLLETCRVQQYPFTTNQAIPPMDWEEYVCEIASNIMKEQSPKRLFQVRGKLYELLVNCIPPEIILKRLLFELLKKLDAELKHEVCHWAAYYEHRMRLGQKAIFHLEAFVAKFMSIYKGFLIATFG
;
A
#
# COMPACT_ATOMS: atom_id res chain seq x y z
N MET A 1 -3.24 33.91 -3.13
CA MET A 1 -4.63 33.45 -3.36
C MET A 1 -5.59 34.64 -3.41
N GLU A 2 -5.53 35.56 -2.45
CA GLU A 2 -6.47 36.68 -2.35
C GLU A 2 -6.24 37.79 -3.40
N LYS A 3 -4.97 38.12 -3.68
CA LYS A 3 -4.56 39.21 -4.59
C LYS A 3 -5.19 39.14 -5.99
N TYR A 4 -5.46 37.94 -6.50
CA TYR A 4 -6.01 37.73 -7.85
C TYR A 4 -7.34 36.95 -7.85
N SER A 5 -8.06 36.96 -6.73
CA SER A 5 -9.30 36.19 -6.57
C SER A 5 -10.43 36.59 -7.52
N ALA A 6 -10.42 37.83 -8.04
CA ALA A 6 -11.35 38.32 -9.04
C ALA A 6 -11.10 37.73 -10.45
N SER A 7 -9.84 37.40 -10.76
CA SER A 7 -9.42 36.96 -12.10
C SER A 7 -9.11 35.46 -12.18
N CYS A 8 -8.84 34.80 -11.05
CA CYS A 8 -8.44 33.40 -10.99
C CYS A 8 -9.16 32.65 -9.87
N ARG A 9 -9.72 31.48 -10.19
CA ARG A 9 -10.22 30.50 -9.22
C ARG A 9 -9.23 29.35 -9.11
N LEU A 10 -8.90 28.96 -7.88
CA LEU A 10 -7.96 27.88 -7.59
C LEU A 10 -8.72 26.63 -7.13
N ILE A 11 -8.35 25.48 -7.68
CA ILE A 11 -8.79 24.16 -7.23
C ILE A 11 -7.56 23.42 -6.72
N LEU A 12 -7.53 23.12 -5.43
CA LEU A 12 -6.40 22.45 -4.77
C LEU A 12 -6.72 20.97 -4.55
N CYS A 13 -6.06 20.10 -5.32
CA CYS A 13 -6.23 18.65 -5.20
C CYS A 13 -5.20 18.07 -4.21
N CYS A 14 -5.66 17.58 -3.06
CA CYS A 14 -4.81 16.92 -2.06
C CYS A 14 -5.49 15.70 -1.44
N ASN A 15 -4.69 14.73 -0.99
CA ASN A 15 -5.20 13.47 -0.41
C ASN A 15 -5.41 13.54 1.12
N SER A 16 -4.78 14.50 1.79
CA SER A 16 -4.92 14.70 3.24
C SER A 16 -4.91 16.19 3.56
N SER A 17 -5.98 16.65 4.23
CA SER A 17 -6.10 18.03 4.69
C SER A 17 -5.21 18.35 5.89
N SER A 18 -4.67 17.33 6.58
CA SER A 18 -3.83 17.50 7.78
C SER A 18 -2.52 18.24 7.49
N LYS A 19 -1.96 18.06 6.28
CA LYS A 19 -0.72 18.72 5.85
C LYS A 19 -0.96 20.11 5.24
N VAL A 20 -2.23 20.53 5.10
CA VAL A 20 -2.60 21.83 4.53
C VAL A 20 -2.71 22.86 5.64
N THR A 21 -2.07 24.01 5.45
CA THR A 21 -2.09 25.10 6.43
C THR A 21 -3.51 25.61 6.67
N GLU A 22 -3.79 26.04 7.89
CA GLU A 22 -5.10 26.59 8.27
C GLU A 22 -5.45 27.84 7.45
N ALA A 23 -4.45 28.63 7.07
CA ALA A 23 -4.62 29.79 6.20
C ALA A 23 -5.27 29.41 4.85
N VAL A 24 -4.90 28.28 4.26
CA VAL A 24 -5.52 27.81 3.01
C VAL A 24 -6.90 27.20 3.29
N ARG A 25 -7.02 26.37 4.32
CA ARG A 25 -8.27 25.67 4.66
C ARG A 25 -9.42 26.60 5.01
N SER A 26 -9.14 27.75 5.63
CA SER A 26 -10.13 28.77 5.98
C SER A 26 -10.65 29.55 4.78
N ARG A 27 -9.90 29.56 3.67
CA ARG A 27 -10.20 30.35 2.46
C ARG A 27 -10.74 29.51 1.29
N CYS A 28 -10.78 28.19 1.45
CA CYS A 28 -11.21 27.25 0.43
C CYS A 28 -12.43 26.44 0.89
N LEU A 29 -13.31 26.11 -0.06
CA LEU A 29 -14.35 25.11 0.18
C LEU A 29 -13.71 23.72 0.27
N ASN A 30 -13.82 23.10 1.45
CA ASN A 30 -13.25 21.79 1.71
C ASN A 30 -14.20 20.68 1.21
N LEU A 31 -13.93 20.15 0.02
CA LEU A 31 -14.68 19.02 -0.54
C LEU A 31 -13.97 17.70 -0.23
N ARG A 32 -14.62 16.83 0.56
CA ARG A 32 -14.12 15.49 0.85
C ARG A 32 -14.68 14.49 -0.16
N ILE A 33 -13.81 13.93 -0.99
CA ILE A 33 -14.14 12.84 -1.90
C ILE A 33 -13.81 11.52 -1.21
N SER A 34 -14.85 10.77 -0.85
CA SER A 34 -14.67 9.44 -0.24
C SER A 34 -14.31 8.41 -1.31
N ALA A 35 -13.52 7.40 -0.94
CA ALA A 35 -13.27 6.26 -1.81
C ALA A 35 -14.59 5.53 -2.13
N PRO A 36 -14.79 5.04 -3.37
CA PRO A 36 -16.02 4.33 -3.73
C PRO A 36 -16.19 3.08 -2.87
N LYS A 37 -17.44 2.65 -2.71
CA LYS A 37 -17.75 1.34 -2.13
C LYS A 37 -17.42 0.23 -3.14
N ASP A 38 -17.24 -0.99 -2.67
CA ASP A 38 -16.92 -2.11 -3.54
C ASP A 38 -18.05 -2.37 -4.55
N GLU A 39 -19.32 -2.23 -4.13
CA GLU A 39 -20.50 -2.31 -5.00
C GLU A 39 -20.51 -1.25 -6.12
N GLU A 40 -20.09 -0.02 -5.81
CA GLU A 40 -19.99 1.07 -6.80
C GLU A 40 -18.87 0.78 -7.79
N THR A 41 -17.76 0.22 -7.30
CA THR A 41 -16.63 -0.20 -8.12
C THR A 41 -17.05 -1.31 -9.09
N VAL A 42 -17.82 -2.29 -8.63
CA VAL A 42 -18.40 -3.35 -9.49
C VAL A 42 -19.25 -2.77 -10.60
N LYS A 43 -20.16 -1.83 -10.30
CA LYS A 43 -21.00 -1.17 -11.31
C LYS A 43 -20.16 -0.48 -12.40
N VAL A 44 -19.06 0.17 -12.01
CA VAL A 44 -18.16 0.82 -12.98
C VAL A 44 -17.42 -0.23 -13.82
N LEU A 45 -16.94 -1.32 -13.23
CA LEU A 45 -16.27 -2.40 -13.98
C LEU A 45 -17.21 -3.09 -14.96
N GLU A 46 -18.46 -3.34 -14.58
CA GLU A 46 -19.49 -3.88 -15.47
C GLU A 46 -19.85 -2.91 -16.60
N PHE A 47 -19.91 -1.61 -16.31
CA PHE A 47 -20.11 -0.58 -17.33
C PHE A 47 -18.98 -0.54 -18.35
N ILE A 48 -17.72 -0.60 -17.89
CA ILE A 48 -16.54 -0.68 -18.76
C ILE A 48 -16.59 -1.97 -19.58
N GLY A 49 -16.88 -3.11 -18.94
CA GLY A 49 -16.99 -4.40 -19.64
C GLY A 49 -18.05 -4.38 -20.76
N LYS A 50 -19.23 -3.81 -20.50
CA LYS A 50 -20.29 -3.66 -21.52
C LYS A 50 -19.86 -2.76 -22.67
N LYS A 51 -19.19 -1.64 -22.39
CA LYS A 51 -18.71 -0.72 -23.44
C LYS A 51 -17.59 -1.31 -24.29
N GLU A 52 -16.73 -2.11 -23.68
CA GLU A 52 -15.61 -2.79 -24.36
C GLU A 52 -16.03 -4.12 -25.02
N GLY A 53 -17.30 -4.52 -24.92
CA GLY A 53 -17.78 -5.80 -25.45
C GLY A 53 -17.21 -7.03 -24.74
N LEU A 54 -16.78 -6.88 -23.49
CA LEU A 54 -16.16 -7.93 -22.68
C LEU A 54 -17.20 -8.75 -21.91
N GLN A 55 -17.10 -10.07 -21.98
CA GLN A 55 -17.94 -10.97 -21.20
C GLN A 55 -17.33 -11.22 -19.81
N LEU A 56 -17.84 -10.51 -18.79
CA LEU A 56 -17.42 -10.66 -17.40
C LEU A 56 -18.19 -11.81 -16.72
N PRO A 57 -17.52 -12.85 -16.18
CA PRO A 57 -18.15 -13.90 -15.40
C PRO A 57 -18.79 -13.34 -14.11
N SER A 58 -19.83 -14.00 -13.63
CA SER A 58 -20.47 -13.62 -12.37
C SER A 58 -19.46 -13.66 -11.21
N GLY A 59 -19.44 -12.60 -10.40
CA GLY A 59 -18.53 -12.49 -9.25
C GLY A 59 -17.08 -12.11 -9.59
N PHE A 60 -16.64 -12.12 -10.86
CA PHE A 60 -15.28 -11.71 -11.22
C PHE A 60 -15.02 -10.24 -10.90
N ALA A 61 -15.95 -9.36 -11.25
CA ALA A 61 -15.86 -7.92 -10.93
C ALA A 61 -15.79 -7.67 -9.42
N ALA A 62 -16.50 -8.45 -8.60
CA ALA A 62 -16.45 -8.35 -7.14
C ALA A 62 -15.07 -8.75 -6.58
N ARG A 63 -14.44 -9.79 -7.14
CA ARG A 63 -13.07 -10.19 -6.78
C ARG A 63 -12.05 -9.10 -7.12
N VAL A 64 -12.19 -8.47 -8.30
CA VAL A 64 -11.34 -7.35 -8.72
C VAL A 64 -11.53 -6.14 -7.79
N ALA A 65 -12.78 -5.80 -7.47
CA ALA A 65 -13.10 -4.72 -6.54
C ALA A 65 -12.47 -4.96 -5.15
N ALA A 66 -12.61 -6.17 -4.59
CA ALA A 66 -12.01 -6.53 -3.30
C ALA A 66 -10.48 -6.40 -3.31
N LYS A 67 -9.81 -6.84 -4.40
CA LYS A 67 -8.35 -6.70 -4.54
C LYS A 67 -7.87 -5.27 -4.80
N SER A 68 -8.76 -4.37 -5.19
CA SER A 68 -8.42 -2.98 -5.50
C SER A 68 -8.25 -2.09 -4.27
N ASN A 69 -8.60 -2.56 -3.07
CA ASN A 69 -8.59 -1.79 -1.82
C ASN A 69 -9.31 -0.44 -1.96
N ARG A 70 -10.51 -0.45 -2.58
CA ARG A 70 -11.34 0.75 -2.86
C ARG A 70 -10.68 1.82 -3.74
N SER A 71 -9.66 1.46 -4.52
CA SER A 71 -9.06 2.33 -5.53
C SER A 71 -9.59 1.99 -6.91
N LEU A 72 -10.42 2.87 -7.47
CA LEU A 72 -11.02 2.66 -8.79
C LEU A 72 -9.95 2.55 -9.89
N ARG A 73 -8.91 3.38 -9.83
CA ARG A 73 -7.77 3.29 -10.76
C ARG A 73 -7.12 1.91 -10.72
N ARG A 74 -6.89 1.38 -9.52
CA ARG A 74 -6.32 0.04 -9.34
C ARG A 74 -7.26 -1.04 -9.87
N ALA A 75 -8.57 -0.93 -9.62
CA ALA A 75 -9.56 -1.88 -10.11
C ALA A 75 -9.56 -1.97 -11.66
N ILE A 76 -9.51 -0.82 -12.34
CA ILE A 76 -9.48 -0.75 -13.80
C ILE A 76 -8.18 -1.37 -14.35
N LEU A 77 -7.03 -0.96 -13.82
CA LEU A 77 -5.73 -1.52 -14.23
C LEU A 77 -5.68 -3.05 -14.00
N LEU A 78 -6.24 -3.54 -12.90
CA LEU A 78 -6.30 -4.98 -12.63
C LEU A 78 -7.19 -5.70 -13.66
N LEU A 79 -8.33 -5.12 -14.02
CA LEU A 79 -9.21 -5.68 -15.05
C LEU A 79 -8.50 -5.76 -16.42
N GLU A 80 -7.82 -4.68 -16.81
CA GLU A 80 -7.03 -4.62 -18.04
C GLU A 80 -5.91 -5.67 -18.02
N THR A 81 -5.17 -5.78 -16.92
CA THR A 81 -4.11 -6.79 -16.75
C THR A 81 -4.65 -8.21 -16.91
N CYS A 82 -5.82 -8.49 -16.32
CA CYS A 82 -6.46 -9.80 -16.45
C CYS A 82 -6.86 -10.10 -17.90
N ARG A 83 -7.37 -9.11 -18.64
CA ARG A 83 -7.71 -9.25 -20.06
C ARG A 83 -6.49 -9.59 -20.91
N VAL A 84 -5.37 -8.90 -20.67
CA VAL A 84 -4.11 -9.11 -21.41
C VAL A 84 -3.53 -10.48 -21.13
N GLN A 85 -3.59 -10.96 -19.89
CA GLN A 85 -3.08 -12.28 -19.52
C GLN A 85 -3.91 -13.42 -20.13
N GLN A 86 -5.23 -13.33 -20.06
CA GLN A 86 -6.11 -14.38 -20.55
C GLN A 86 -7.49 -13.84 -20.89
N TYR A 87 -7.93 -14.10 -22.12
CA TYR A 87 -9.29 -13.89 -22.57
C TYR A 87 -9.75 -15.08 -23.43
N PRO A 88 -10.98 -15.63 -23.27
CA PRO A 88 -12.08 -15.20 -22.38
C PRO A 88 -11.78 -15.32 -20.89
N PHE A 89 -12.42 -14.48 -20.07
CA PHE A 89 -12.28 -14.51 -18.62
C PHE A 89 -12.85 -15.82 -18.04
N THR A 90 -12.18 -16.36 -17.02
CA THR A 90 -12.69 -17.52 -16.26
C THR A 90 -13.04 -17.12 -14.84
N THR A 91 -14.03 -17.77 -14.23
CA THR A 91 -14.49 -17.45 -12.86
C THR A 91 -13.35 -17.53 -11.83
N ASN A 92 -12.44 -18.48 -12.02
CA ASN A 92 -11.30 -18.75 -11.13
C ASN A 92 -9.98 -18.13 -11.60
N GLN A 93 -10.01 -17.21 -12.57
CA GLN A 93 -8.79 -16.57 -13.04
C GLN A 93 -8.02 -15.93 -11.88
N ALA A 94 -6.71 -16.16 -11.86
CA ALA A 94 -5.81 -15.53 -10.92
C ALA A 94 -5.68 -14.05 -11.29
N ILE A 95 -5.99 -13.17 -10.35
CA ILE A 95 -5.76 -11.73 -10.52
C ILE A 95 -4.36 -11.46 -9.98
N PRO A 96 -3.37 -11.16 -10.85
CA PRO A 96 -1.99 -10.94 -10.41
C PRO A 96 -1.91 -9.71 -9.48
N PRO A 97 -1.12 -9.77 -8.41
CA PRO A 97 -0.73 -8.57 -7.67
C PRO A 97 0.23 -7.71 -8.52
N MET A 98 0.52 -6.50 -8.06
CA MET A 98 1.58 -5.69 -8.66
C MET A 98 2.95 -6.25 -8.25
N ASP A 99 3.93 -6.23 -9.14
CA ASP A 99 5.26 -6.82 -8.92
C ASP A 99 5.92 -6.34 -7.62
N TRP A 100 5.85 -5.04 -7.34
CA TRP A 100 6.41 -4.48 -6.10
C TRP A 100 5.69 -4.94 -4.83
N GLU A 101 4.38 -5.23 -4.91
CA GLU A 101 3.62 -5.76 -3.77
C GLU A 101 4.04 -7.19 -3.47
N GLU A 102 4.21 -8.00 -4.51
CA GLU A 102 4.71 -9.37 -4.39
C GLU A 102 6.15 -9.39 -3.82
N TYR A 103 7.00 -8.49 -4.31
CA TYR A 103 8.35 -8.34 -3.81
C TYR A 103 8.39 -7.98 -2.32
N VAL A 104 7.50 -7.09 -1.86
CA VAL A 104 7.36 -6.78 -0.42
C VAL A 104 6.83 -7.97 0.38
N CYS A 105 5.89 -8.75 -0.17
CA CYS A 105 5.42 -9.99 0.46
C CYS A 105 6.55 -11.02 0.63
N GLU A 106 7.44 -11.09 -0.36
CA GLU A 106 8.62 -11.95 -0.32
C GLU A 106 9.60 -11.46 0.77
N ILE A 107 9.88 -10.16 0.84
CA ILE A 107 10.69 -9.54 1.91
C ILE A 107 10.10 -9.87 3.29
N ALA A 108 8.79 -9.69 3.49
CA ALA A 108 8.12 -10.01 4.75
C ALA A 108 8.31 -11.49 5.13
N SER A 109 8.14 -12.40 4.16
CA SER A 109 8.35 -13.83 4.36
C SER A 109 9.81 -14.16 4.69
N ASN A 110 10.75 -13.46 4.07
CA ASN A 110 12.18 -13.62 4.28
C ASN A 110 12.63 -13.16 5.66
N ILE A 111 12.04 -12.09 6.19
CA ILE A 111 12.27 -11.57 7.54
C ILE A 111 11.69 -12.50 8.61
N MET A 112 10.53 -13.12 8.34
CA MET A 112 9.89 -14.06 9.28
C MET A 112 10.61 -15.40 9.38
N LYS A 113 11.23 -15.86 8.29
CA LYS A 113 11.95 -17.15 8.25
C LYS A 113 13.25 -17.15 9.04
N GLU A 114 14.02 -16.07 9.01
CA GLU A 114 15.34 -16.01 9.63
C GLU A 114 15.66 -14.61 10.18
N GLN A 115 16.03 -14.54 11.46
CA GLN A 115 16.40 -13.31 12.16
C GLN A 115 17.92 -13.29 12.43
N SER A 116 18.70 -13.18 11.35
CA SER A 116 20.17 -13.10 11.40
C SER A 116 20.70 -11.82 10.73
N PRO A 117 21.90 -11.33 11.10
CA PRO A 117 22.53 -10.18 10.43
C PRO A 117 22.76 -10.42 8.93
N LYS A 118 23.07 -11.68 8.54
CA LYS A 118 23.21 -12.06 7.13
C LYS A 118 21.91 -11.87 6.37
N ARG A 119 20.78 -12.26 6.98
CA ARG A 119 19.46 -12.08 6.37
C ARG A 119 19.08 -10.61 6.26
N LEU A 120 19.37 -9.81 7.29
CA LEU A 120 19.15 -8.38 7.28
C LEU A 120 19.90 -7.69 6.12
N PHE A 121 21.16 -8.08 5.87
CA PHE A 121 21.95 -7.55 4.74
C PHE A 121 21.30 -7.86 3.38
N GLN A 122 20.77 -9.08 3.20
CA GLN A 122 20.03 -9.44 1.98
C GLN A 122 18.75 -8.62 1.84
N VAL A 123 17.98 -8.46 2.92
CA VAL A 123 16.76 -7.65 2.93
C VAL A 123 17.06 -6.18 2.60
N ARG A 124 18.19 -5.64 3.08
CA ARG A 124 18.65 -4.30 2.71
C ARG A 124 18.84 -4.15 1.20
N GLY A 125 19.45 -5.14 0.54
CA GLY A 125 19.57 -5.15 -0.94
C GLY A 125 18.21 -5.07 -1.62
N LYS A 126 17.23 -5.86 -1.15
CA LYS A 126 15.85 -5.83 -1.66
C LYS A 126 15.17 -4.48 -1.45
N LEU A 127 15.36 -3.86 -0.28
CA LEU A 127 14.82 -2.54 0.01
C LEU A 127 15.45 -1.47 -0.91
N TYR A 128 16.74 -1.59 -1.23
CA TYR A 128 17.37 -0.72 -2.22
C TYR A 128 16.75 -0.85 -3.61
N GLU A 129 16.49 -2.07 -4.09
CA GLU A 129 15.84 -2.29 -5.39
C GLU A 129 14.47 -1.60 -5.46
N LEU A 130 13.67 -1.67 -4.39
CA LEU A 130 12.37 -0.97 -4.32
C LEU A 130 12.54 0.56 -4.36
N LEU A 131 13.56 1.10 -3.68
CA LEU A 131 13.82 2.53 -3.67
C LEU A 131 14.36 3.03 -5.02
N VAL A 132 15.21 2.24 -5.69
CA VAL A 132 15.74 2.54 -7.03
C VAL A 132 14.62 2.57 -8.07
N ASN A 133 13.61 1.70 -7.93
CA ASN A 133 12.40 1.71 -8.74
C ASN A 133 11.40 2.84 -8.36
N CYS A 134 11.85 3.85 -7.62
CA CYS A 134 11.09 5.05 -7.28
C CYS A 134 9.79 4.78 -6.51
N ILE A 135 9.73 3.70 -5.72
CA ILE A 135 8.57 3.42 -4.88
C ILE A 135 8.71 4.24 -3.59
N PRO A 136 7.71 5.07 -3.24
CA PRO A 136 7.77 5.88 -2.02
C PRO A 136 8.00 5.02 -0.77
N PRO A 137 8.93 5.40 0.11
CA PRO A 137 9.32 4.57 1.25
C PRO A 137 8.19 4.43 2.29
N GLU A 138 7.31 5.43 2.40
CA GLU A 138 6.09 5.36 3.22
C GLU A 138 5.17 4.21 2.77
N ILE A 139 5.09 3.96 1.46
CA ILE A 139 4.27 2.89 0.87
C ILE A 139 4.93 1.54 1.15
N ILE A 140 6.25 1.44 1.00
CA ILE A 140 7.02 0.22 1.31
C ILE A 140 6.82 -0.17 2.77
N LEU A 141 7.03 0.76 3.70
CA LEU A 141 6.90 0.51 5.14
C LEU A 141 5.47 0.10 5.51
N LYS A 142 4.47 0.83 5.01
CA LYS A 142 3.06 0.54 5.26
C LYS A 142 2.67 -0.85 4.73
N ARG A 143 3.10 -1.19 3.51
CA ARG A 143 2.81 -2.50 2.91
C ARG A 143 3.49 -3.63 3.67
N LEU A 144 4.77 -3.44 4.02
CA LEU A 144 5.55 -4.39 4.80
C LEU A 144 4.90 -4.65 6.16
N LEU A 145 4.50 -3.59 6.87
CA LEU A 145 3.78 -3.70 8.14
C LEU A 145 2.51 -4.53 8.00
N PHE A 146 1.64 -4.23 7.01
CA PHE A 146 0.41 -4.99 6.82
C PHE A 146 0.65 -6.48 6.54
N GLU A 147 1.68 -6.82 5.77
CA GLU A 147 2.01 -8.23 5.51
C GLU A 147 2.59 -8.94 6.75
N LEU A 148 3.37 -8.23 7.58
CA LEU A 148 3.86 -8.77 8.85
C LEU A 148 2.71 -8.98 9.84
N LEU A 149 1.80 -8.01 9.99
CA LEU A 149 0.66 -8.09 10.91
C LEU A 149 -0.30 -9.25 10.63
N LYS A 150 -0.38 -9.74 9.39
CA LYS A 150 -1.18 -10.94 9.05
C LYS A 150 -0.63 -12.23 9.66
N LYS A 151 0.68 -12.29 9.91
CA LYS A 151 1.40 -13.50 10.35
C LYS A 151 1.79 -13.46 11.83
N LEU A 152 1.54 -12.35 12.52
CA LEU A 152 1.91 -12.13 13.92
C LEU A 152 0.76 -12.42 14.87
N ASP A 153 1.12 -12.82 16.09
CA ASP A 153 0.21 -12.94 17.23
C ASP A 153 -0.21 -11.57 17.77
N ALA A 154 -1.38 -11.50 18.41
CA ALA A 154 -2.02 -10.25 18.83
C ALA A 154 -1.13 -9.39 19.76
N GLU A 155 -0.36 -10.03 20.63
CA GLU A 155 0.53 -9.37 21.60
C GLU A 155 1.62 -8.54 20.90
N LEU A 156 2.23 -9.10 19.85
CA LEU A 156 3.28 -8.42 19.09
C LEU A 156 2.75 -7.32 18.16
N LYS A 157 1.47 -7.40 17.75
CA LYS A 157 0.90 -6.42 16.81
C LYS A 157 0.96 -5.00 17.36
N HIS A 158 0.75 -4.82 18.66
CA HIS A 158 0.79 -3.49 19.27
C HIS A 158 2.20 -2.89 19.20
N GLU A 159 3.21 -3.64 19.65
CA GLU A 159 4.59 -3.18 19.69
C GLU A 159 5.13 -2.91 18.28
N VAL A 160 4.85 -3.80 17.32
CA VAL A 160 5.31 -3.64 15.93
C VAL A 160 4.65 -2.43 15.26
N CYS A 161 3.36 -2.17 15.52
CA CYS A 161 2.68 -0.96 15.05
C CYS A 161 3.32 0.31 15.63
N HIS A 162 3.67 0.31 16.91
CA HIS A 162 4.34 1.45 17.56
C HIS A 162 5.69 1.75 16.89
N TRP A 163 6.54 0.74 16.71
CA TRP A 163 7.84 0.92 16.06
C TRP A 163 7.70 1.34 14.59
N ALA A 164 6.74 0.79 13.86
CA ALA A 164 6.48 1.21 12.48
C ALA A 164 6.12 2.70 12.41
N ALA A 165 5.23 3.18 13.28
CA ALA A 165 4.86 4.60 13.35
C ALA A 165 6.06 5.48 13.75
N TYR A 166 6.88 5.03 14.69
CA TYR A 166 8.08 5.74 15.12
C TYR A 166 9.10 5.91 13.97
N TYR A 167 9.42 4.82 13.26
CA TYR A 167 10.37 4.89 12.14
C TYR A 167 9.81 5.64 10.94
N GLU A 168 8.50 5.57 10.70
CA GLU A 168 7.83 6.35 9.66
C GLU A 168 7.96 7.85 9.91
N HIS A 169 7.73 8.30 11.15
CA HIS A 169 7.92 9.70 11.53
C HIS A 169 9.39 10.14 11.38
N ARG A 170 10.34 9.34 11.86
CA ARG A 170 11.78 9.62 11.74
C ARG A 170 12.23 9.69 10.28
N MET A 171 11.65 8.86 9.42
CA MET A 171 11.94 8.85 7.99
C MET A 171 11.52 10.14 7.30
N ARG A 172 10.40 10.77 7.71
CA ARG A 172 10.00 12.08 7.17
C ARG A 172 10.93 13.21 7.58
N LEU A 173 11.60 13.10 8.73
CA LEU A 173 12.57 14.07 9.23
C LEU A 173 13.98 13.85 8.66
N GLY A 174 14.26 12.64 8.16
CA GLY A 174 15.55 12.25 7.62
C GLY A 174 15.67 12.46 6.11
N GLN A 175 16.90 12.36 5.61
CA GLN A 175 17.18 12.41 4.16
C GLN A 175 17.25 11.01 3.53
N LYS A 176 17.88 10.06 4.22
CA LYS A 176 18.13 8.70 3.68
C LYS A 176 17.10 7.71 4.22
N ALA A 177 16.04 7.48 3.44
CA ALA A 177 14.93 6.58 3.81
C ALA A 177 15.38 5.15 4.15
N ILE A 178 16.42 4.64 3.48
CA ILE A 178 16.95 3.29 3.68
C ILE A 178 17.38 3.02 5.13
N PHE A 179 17.96 4.01 5.82
CA PHE A 179 18.40 3.84 7.21
C PHE A 179 17.22 3.59 8.14
N HIS A 180 16.08 4.23 7.88
CA HIS A 180 14.88 4.07 8.69
C HIS A 180 14.16 2.76 8.39
N LEU A 181 14.11 2.35 7.11
CA LEU A 181 13.55 1.07 6.71
C LEU A 181 14.36 -0.11 7.26
N GLU A 182 15.70 -0.05 7.14
CA GLU A 182 16.60 -1.06 7.69
C GLU A 182 16.50 -1.12 9.22
N ALA A 183 16.46 0.03 9.89
CA ALA A 183 16.29 0.09 11.34
C ALA A 183 14.95 -0.51 11.81
N PHE A 184 13.85 -0.26 11.09
CA PHE A 184 12.57 -0.90 11.38
C PHE A 184 12.66 -2.42 11.25
N VAL A 185 13.25 -2.93 10.15
CA VAL A 185 13.41 -4.38 9.94
C VAL A 185 14.28 -5.00 11.04
N ALA A 186 15.40 -4.36 11.39
CA ALA A 186 16.29 -4.84 12.45
C ALA A 186 15.57 -4.88 13.81
N LYS A 187 14.81 -3.83 14.13
CA LYS A 187 14.03 -3.77 15.38
C LYS A 187 12.95 -4.85 15.40
N PHE A 188 12.24 -5.05 14.28
CA PHE A 188 11.27 -6.12 14.13
C PHE A 188 11.90 -7.50 14.33
N MET A 189 13.03 -7.79 13.67
CA MET A 189 13.74 -9.06 13.82
C MET A 189 14.15 -9.32 15.27
N SER A 190 14.60 -8.29 16.00
CA SER A 190 14.96 -8.40 17.41
C SER A 190 13.76 -8.75 18.29
N ILE A 191 12.64 -8.08 18.10
CA ILE A 191 11.40 -8.31 18.86
C ILE A 191 10.87 -9.72 18.58
N TYR A 192 10.77 -10.07 17.30
CA TYR A 192 10.23 -11.37 16.88
C TYR A 192 11.10 -12.53 17.36
N LYS A 193 12.43 -12.41 17.28
CA LYS A 193 13.35 -13.42 17.81
C LYS A 193 13.24 -13.55 19.33
N GLY A 194 13.14 -12.44 20.05
CA GLY A 194 12.94 -12.45 21.50
C GLY A 194 11.66 -13.17 21.90
N PHE A 195 10.57 -12.93 21.17
CA PHE A 195 9.31 -13.64 21.36
C PHE A 195 9.43 -15.15 21.07
N LEU A 196 10.06 -15.54 19.95
CA LEU A 196 10.26 -16.95 19.64
C LEU A 196 11.06 -17.68 20.72
N ILE A 197 12.09 -17.03 21.28
CA ILE A 197 12.87 -17.59 22.39
C ILE A 197 12.02 -17.70 23.65
N ALA A 198 11.21 -16.68 23.98
CA ALA A 198 10.37 -16.72 25.18
C ALA A 198 9.24 -17.77 25.09
N THR A 199 8.74 -18.04 23.88
CA THR A 199 7.60 -18.95 23.66
C THR A 199 8.03 -20.40 23.41
N PHE A 200 9.18 -20.63 22.77
CA PHE A 200 9.63 -21.96 22.34
C PHE A 200 11.02 -22.38 22.86
N GLY A 201 11.76 -21.48 23.50
CA GLY A 201 13.07 -21.73 24.10
C GLY A 201 12.97 -21.91 25.61
#